data_AF-A0A5E4F645-F1
#
_entry.id   AF-A0A5E4F645-F1
#
_cell.length_a   1.000
_cell.length_b   1.000
_cell.length_c   1.000
_cell.angle_alpha   90.00
_cell.angle_beta   90.00
_cell.angle_gamma   90.00
#
_symmetry.space_group_name_H-M   'P 1'
#
loop_
_entity.id
_entity.type
_entity.pdbx_description
1 polymer ?
#
loop_
_entity_poly.entity_id
_entity_poly.type
_entity_poly.pdbx_seq_one_letter_code
_entity_poly.pdbx_strand_id
1 'polypeptide(L)'
;MTIADQKSSSDGKVWGFFKRPFRPSGNTTVTTSSTSSSHNAPQHGNGPQGDGSNPSATNSVSSVARSLLPTRRRLKLDPHNKLYFPCEPGKQVRSAIRIKNTSKSYVAFKFQTTAPKSCFMRPPGAILSPGESIIATVFKFVEVPENNEKLVDQKSRVKFKIMSLKVKGAMDYVPELFDELKDQVAIEQILRVVFLDPERSTPVSVVDVPLT
;
A
#
# COMPACT_ATOMS: atom_id res chain seq x y z
N MET A 1 37.34 -39.76 -27.26
CA MET A 1 36.37 -39.60 -28.38
C MET A 1 35.05 -39.10 -27.80
N THR A 2 34.22 -38.41 -28.61
CA THR A 2 32.78 -38.06 -28.39
C THR A 2 32.41 -37.38 -27.04
N ILE A 3 32.20 -36.07 -26.91
CA ILE A 3 31.20 -35.14 -27.52
C ILE A 3 29.74 -35.35 -27.06
N ALA A 4 29.26 -34.41 -26.23
CA ALA A 4 27.94 -33.73 -26.22
C ALA A 4 27.99 -32.80 -24.98
N ASP A 5 28.01 -31.47 -25.03
CA ASP A 5 27.24 -30.48 -25.81
C ASP A 5 25.73 -30.53 -25.55
N GLN A 6 25.26 -29.67 -24.63
CA GLN A 6 23.89 -29.20 -24.59
C GLN A 6 23.84 -27.70 -24.28
N LYS A 7 22.88 -27.06 -24.94
CA LYS A 7 22.89 -25.64 -25.31
C LYS A 7 21.84 -24.84 -24.53
N SER A 8 22.16 -23.58 -24.28
CA SER A 8 21.27 -22.59 -23.66
C SER A 8 19.91 -22.45 -24.35
N SER A 9 18.85 -22.26 -23.57
CA SER A 9 17.61 -21.61 -24.01
C SER A 9 17.09 -20.63 -22.95
N SER A 10 17.69 -19.44 -22.91
CA SER A 10 17.00 -18.25 -22.37
C SER A 10 16.07 -17.70 -23.45
N ASP A 11 14.76 -17.69 -23.22
CA ASP A 11 13.83 -16.97 -24.10
C ASP A 11 12.91 -16.03 -23.32
N GLY A 12 12.76 -14.82 -23.85
CA GLY A 12 12.27 -13.66 -23.12
C GLY A 12 10.76 -13.49 -23.22
N LYS A 13 10.07 -13.48 -22.07
CA LYS A 13 8.65 -13.11 -22.02
C LYS A 13 8.48 -11.60 -22.07
N VAL A 14 8.44 -11.07 -23.29
CA VAL A 14 8.06 -9.68 -23.61
C VAL A 14 6.63 -9.40 -23.13
N TRP A 15 6.45 -8.29 -22.41
CA TRP A 15 5.13 -7.83 -21.95
C TRP A 15 4.31 -7.27 -23.11
N GLY A 16 3.10 -7.81 -23.32
CA GLY A 16 2.24 -7.43 -24.44
C GLY A 16 1.79 -5.96 -24.39
N PHE A 17 2.05 -5.23 -25.47
CA PHE A 17 1.57 -3.86 -25.65
C PHE A 17 0.05 -3.82 -25.84
N PHE A 18 -0.63 -2.94 -25.10
CA PHE A 18 -2.06 -2.64 -25.28
C PHE A 18 -2.33 -2.05 -26.68
N LYS A 19 -2.76 -2.87 -27.63
CA LYS A 19 -3.38 -2.40 -28.88
C LYS A 19 -4.86 -2.11 -28.65
N ARG A 20 -5.23 -0.84 -28.50
CA ARG A 20 -6.62 -0.39 -28.61
C ARG A 20 -7.01 -0.31 -30.10
N PRO A 21 -8.08 -0.98 -30.57
CA PRO A 21 -8.60 -0.73 -31.89
C PRO A 21 -9.34 0.62 -31.91
N PHE A 22 -8.87 1.54 -32.74
CA PHE A 22 -9.68 2.70 -33.15
C PHE A 22 -10.87 2.20 -33.97
N ARG A 23 -12.06 2.76 -33.75
CA ARG A 23 -13.21 2.62 -34.65
C ARG A 23 -13.78 4.03 -34.96
N PRO A 24 -13.90 4.42 -36.23
CA PRO A 24 -14.48 5.69 -36.62
C PRO A 24 -16.01 5.64 -36.76
N SER A 25 -16.57 6.83 -36.97
CA SER A 25 -17.98 7.18 -37.22
C SER A 25 -18.77 6.26 -38.16
N GLY A 26 -20.09 6.20 -37.94
CA GLY A 26 -21.07 5.61 -38.85
C GLY A 26 -22.51 5.83 -38.38
N ASN A 27 -23.22 6.80 -38.96
CA ASN A 27 -24.67 6.93 -38.82
C ASN A 27 -25.38 5.80 -39.58
N THR A 28 -26.30 5.07 -38.93
CA THR A 28 -27.34 4.33 -39.66
C THR A 28 -28.65 4.34 -38.87
N THR A 29 -29.70 4.90 -39.49
CA THR A 29 -31.08 4.86 -39.01
C THR A 29 -31.69 3.48 -39.24
N VAL A 30 -32.39 2.92 -38.24
CA VAL A 30 -33.37 1.84 -38.46
C VAL A 30 -34.63 2.15 -37.65
N THR A 31 -35.78 2.05 -38.29
CA THR A 31 -37.11 2.40 -37.77
C THR A 31 -37.95 1.19 -37.39
N THR A 32 -38.93 1.42 -36.49
CA THR A 32 -40.20 0.65 -36.33
C THR A 32 -40.10 -0.82 -35.83
N SER A 33 -41.00 -1.34 -35.00
CA SER A 33 -42.26 -0.79 -34.40
C SER A 33 -42.78 -1.68 -33.25
N SER A 34 -43.44 -1.08 -32.26
CA SER A 34 -44.53 -1.75 -31.51
C SER A 34 -45.53 -0.75 -30.91
N THR A 35 -46.80 -0.96 -31.23
CA THR A 35 -48.03 -0.36 -30.66
C THR A 35 -48.46 -1.16 -29.40
N SER A 36 -49.34 -0.71 -28.50
CA SER A 36 -50.25 0.45 -28.42
C SER A 36 -50.77 0.72 -26.99
N SER A 37 -51.37 1.92 -26.82
CA SER A 37 -52.38 2.32 -25.81
C SER A 37 -51.83 2.83 -24.44
N SER A 38 -52.57 3.60 -23.60
CA SER A 38 -53.99 4.00 -23.61
C SER A 38 -54.28 5.42 -23.03
N HIS A 39 -55.33 6.06 -23.58
CA HIS A 39 -56.29 7.02 -22.97
C HIS A 39 -55.94 8.52 -22.75
N ASN A 40 -57.02 9.34 -22.79
CA ASN A 40 -57.07 10.79 -23.00
C ASN A 40 -57.53 11.58 -21.76
N ALA A 41 -57.16 12.87 -21.67
CA ALA A 41 -58.06 14.00 -21.36
C ALA A 41 -57.41 15.37 -21.69
N PRO A 42 -58.14 16.42 -22.16
CA PRO A 42 -57.56 17.71 -22.56
C PRO A 42 -58.02 18.93 -21.72
N GLN A 43 -57.24 20.04 -21.71
CA GLN A 43 -57.81 21.41 -21.60
C GLN A 43 -56.85 22.57 -21.98
N HIS A 44 -57.30 23.39 -22.94
CA HIS A 44 -57.17 24.85 -23.16
C HIS A 44 -55.93 25.70 -22.74
N GLY A 45 -55.46 26.55 -23.67
CA GLY A 45 -54.72 27.80 -23.40
C GLY A 45 -54.07 28.45 -24.65
N ASN A 46 -54.50 29.65 -25.06
CA ASN A 46 -54.02 30.34 -26.29
C ASN A 46 -52.72 31.17 -26.11
N GLY A 47 -51.92 31.30 -27.19
CA GLY A 47 -50.88 32.35 -27.34
C GLY A 47 -49.94 32.10 -28.54
N PRO A 48 -49.72 33.05 -29.48
CA PRO A 48 -48.97 32.80 -30.72
C PRO A 48 -47.50 33.26 -30.73
N GLN A 49 -46.68 32.51 -31.49
CA GLN A 49 -45.42 32.88 -32.19
C GLN A 49 -44.33 33.68 -31.44
N GLY A 50 -43.20 33.01 -31.22
CA GLY A 50 -41.89 33.60 -30.88
C GLY A 50 -40.76 32.70 -31.41
N ASP A 51 -39.71 33.32 -31.95
CA ASP A 51 -38.65 32.70 -32.76
C ASP A 51 -37.55 31.99 -31.92
N GLY A 52 -36.85 31.04 -32.56
CA GLY A 52 -35.39 30.91 -32.43
C GLY A 52 -34.77 30.27 -31.17
N SER A 53 -34.03 29.18 -31.42
CA SER A 53 -32.86 28.70 -30.65
C SER A 53 -33.06 28.10 -29.24
N ASN A 54 -32.95 26.77 -29.20
CA ASN A 54 -32.44 26.02 -28.05
C ASN A 54 -30.89 26.12 -28.08
N PRO A 55 -30.19 26.24 -26.94
CA PRO A 55 -29.32 25.11 -26.63
C PRO A 55 -29.14 24.76 -25.15
N SER A 56 -28.88 23.47 -24.94
CA SER A 56 -28.18 22.88 -23.79
C SER A 56 -28.86 22.98 -22.42
N ALA A 57 -29.56 21.91 -22.07
CA ALA A 57 -29.68 21.49 -20.67
C ALA A 57 -28.28 21.39 -20.05
N THR A 58 -28.03 22.14 -18.98
CA THR A 58 -26.80 22.05 -18.19
C THR A 58 -26.77 20.72 -17.45
N ASN A 59 -26.27 19.68 -18.12
CA ASN A 59 -25.98 18.39 -17.51
C ASN A 59 -24.84 18.55 -16.49
N SER A 60 -25.22 18.87 -15.25
CA SER A 60 -24.31 18.92 -14.11
C SER A 60 -23.85 17.51 -13.74
N VAL A 61 -22.82 17.04 -14.43
CA VAL A 61 -22.16 15.75 -14.15
C VAL A 61 -21.21 15.90 -12.96
N SER A 62 -21.79 15.85 -11.77
CA SER A 62 -21.08 15.86 -10.49
C SER A 62 -19.95 14.82 -10.47
N SER A 63 -18.72 15.30 -10.33
CA SER A 63 -17.50 14.52 -10.53
C SER A 63 -17.30 13.42 -9.48
N VAL A 64 -17.34 12.15 -9.90
CA VAL A 64 -16.84 10.99 -9.13
C VAL A 64 -15.62 10.36 -9.80
N ALA A 65 -14.60 11.18 -10.06
CA ALA A 65 -13.24 10.70 -10.28
C ALA A 65 -12.66 10.16 -8.95
N ARG A 66 -13.01 8.92 -8.57
CA ARG A 66 -12.33 8.20 -7.49
C ARG A 66 -10.87 8.00 -7.91
N SER A 67 -10.01 8.84 -7.34
CA SER A 67 -8.64 9.05 -7.78
C SER A 67 -7.86 7.75 -7.95
N LEU A 68 -7.25 7.57 -9.12
CA LEU A 68 -6.32 6.48 -9.43
C LEU A 68 -4.94 6.66 -8.76
N LEU A 69 -4.77 7.71 -7.96
CA LEU A 69 -3.52 7.96 -7.23
C LEU A 69 -3.43 7.05 -6.00
N PRO A 70 -2.29 6.39 -5.77
CA PRO A 70 -2.04 5.66 -4.54
C PRO A 70 -2.34 6.52 -3.31
N THR A 71 -2.97 5.94 -2.30
CA THR A 71 -3.27 6.65 -1.05
C THR A 71 -1.97 7.22 -0.49
N ARG A 72 -1.90 8.55 -0.33
CA ARG A 72 -0.70 9.23 0.16
C ARG A 72 -0.31 8.64 1.52
N ARG A 73 0.93 8.16 1.59
CA ARG A 73 1.55 7.67 2.82
C ARG A 73 1.44 8.72 3.93
N ARG A 74 1.00 8.28 5.09
CA ARG A 74 0.77 9.13 6.27
C ARG A 74 1.98 9.11 7.19
N LEU A 75 2.81 8.06 7.11
CA LEU A 75 3.99 7.86 7.92
C LEU A 75 5.28 7.89 7.08
N LYS A 76 6.29 8.58 7.58
CA LYS A 76 7.68 8.47 7.10
C LYS A 76 8.45 7.56 8.06
N LEU A 77 9.10 6.55 7.49
CA LEU A 77 9.94 5.60 8.23
C LEU A 77 11.42 5.87 7.99
N ASP A 78 12.23 5.71 9.04
CA ASP A 78 13.69 5.75 8.96
C ASP A 78 14.30 4.70 9.92
N PRO A 79 14.98 3.64 9.41
CA PRO A 79 15.26 3.38 8.00
C PRO A 79 14.02 3.02 7.17
N HIS A 80 14.03 3.40 5.89
CA HIS A 80 12.82 3.45 5.05
C HIS A 80 12.35 2.10 4.48
N ASN A 81 13.26 1.16 4.16
CA ASN A 81 12.95 -0.10 3.44
C ASN A 81 13.56 -1.37 4.08
N LYS A 82 14.55 -1.21 4.96
CA LYS A 82 15.37 -2.30 5.50
C LYS A 82 15.61 -2.07 6.98
N LEU A 83 15.55 -3.13 7.79
CA LEU A 83 16.03 -3.14 9.16
C LEU A 83 17.28 -4.00 9.23
N TYR A 84 18.29 -3.50 9.93
CA TYR A 84 19.59 -4.13 10.07
C TYR A 84 19.75 -4.70 11.47
N PHE A 85 20.13 -5.97 11.57
CA PHE A 85 20.32 -6.68 12.82
C PHE A 85 21.69 -7.35 12.82
N PRO A 86 22.44 -7.37 13.94
CA PRO A 86 23.60 -8.24 14.09
C PRO A 86 23.25 -9.71 13.80
N CYS A 87 24.16 -10.45 13.16
CA CYS A 87 24.01 -11.89 12.95
C CYS A 87 24.57 -12.65 14.16
N GLU A 88 23.76 -12.84 15.20
CA GLU A 88 24.15 -13.55 16.42
C GLU A 88 23.24 -14.78 16.66
N PRO A 89 23.59 -15.96 16.12
CA PRO A 89 22.80 -17.19 16.25
C PRO A 89 22.51 -17.56 17.71
N GLY A 90 21.29 -18.02 17.98
CA GLY A 90 20.81 -18.39 19.31
C GLY A 90 20.46 -17.21 20.21
N LYS A 91 20.63 -15.96 19.75
CA LYS A 91 20.36 -14.76 20.56
C LYS A 91 19.18 -13.94 20.06
N GLN A 92 18.66 -13.10 20.95
CA GLN A 92 17.75 -12.02 20.59
C GLN A 92 18.56 -10.76 20.25
N VAL A 93 18.41 -10.29 19.02
CA VAL A 93 19.03 -9.07 18.48
C VAL A 93 17.96 -7.99 18.27
N ARG A 94 18.37 -6.73 18.19
CA ARG A 94 17.45 -5.58 18.08
C ARG A 94 17.87 -4.59 16.98
N SER A 95 16.88 -3.89 16.44
CA SER A 95 17.03 -2.80 15.47
C SER A 95 16.02 -1.70 15.81
N ALA A 96 16.40 -0.43 15.66
CA ALA A 96 15.52 0.70 15.89
C ALA A 96 14.89 1.21 14.58
N ILE A 97 13.68 1.77 14.67
CA ILE A 97 13.03 2.48 13.57
C ILE A 97 12.30 3.72 14.07
N ARG A 98 12.58 4.87 13.44
CA ARG A 98 11.83 6.10 13.67
C ARG A 98 10.61 6.13 12.76
N ILE A 99 9.43 6.30 13.37
CA ILE A 99 8.14 6.40 12.69
C ILE A 99 7.63 7.82 12.92
N LYS A 100 7.52 8.62 11.86
CA LYS A 100 7.00 10.01 11.93
C LYS A 100 5.67 10.15 11.21
N ASN A 101 4.66 10.71 11.87
CA ASN A 101 3.43 11.15 11.22
C ASN A 101 3.72 12.42 10.39
N THR A 102 3.58 12.32 9.07
CA THR A 102 3.76 13.45 8.13
C THR A 102 2.43 14.00 7.61
N SER A 103 1.30 13.56 8.17
CA SER A 103 -0.03 14.03 7.83
C SER A 103 -0.51 15.15 8.76
N LYS A 104 -1.59 15.84 8.36
CA LYS A 104 -2.30 16.86 9.17
C LYS A 104 -3.38 16.26 10.08
N SER A 105 -3.32 14.97 10.40
CA SER A 105 -4.35 14.29 11.19
C SER A 105 -3.69 13.30 12.17
N TYR A 106 -4.41 12.91 13.21
CA TYR A 106 -3.97 11.83 14.07
C TYR A 106 -3.95 10.50 13.29
N VAL A 107 -2.93 9.69 13.51
CA VAL A 107 -2.70 8.44 12.80
C VAL A 107 -2.38 7.34 13.80
N ALA A 108 -3.23 6.33 13.87
CA ALA A 108 -2.89 5.05 14.48
C ALA A 108 -1.94 4.28 13.56
N PHE A 109 -0.97 3.55 14.12
CA PHE A 109 -0.21 2.54 13.37
C PHE A 109 -0.22 1.19 14.09
N LYS A 110 -0.16 0.10 13.32
CA LYS A 110 0.08 -1.26 13.83
C LYS A 110 1.21 -1.97 13.07
N PHE A 111 2.07 -2.68 13.80
CA PHE A 111 3.09 -3.57 13.27
C PHE A 111 2.49 -4.95 12.99
N GLN A 112 2.79 -5.50 11.81
CA GLN A 112 2.48 -6.87 11.43
C GLN A 112 3.73 -7.53 10.85
N THR A 113 3.94 -8.82 11.13
CA THR A 113 5.10 -9.60 10.70
C THR A 113 4.66 -10.95 10.16
N THR A 114 5.44 -11.52 9.23
CA THR A 114 5.26 -12.92 8.80
C THR A 114 5.91 -13.94 9.75
N ALA A 115 6.61 -13.49 10.80
CA ALA A 115 7.25 -14.34 11.80
C ALA A 115 7.02 -13.80 13.23
N PRO A 116 5.79 -13.86 13.76
CA PRO A 116 5.45 -13.27 15.07
C PRO A 116 6.09 -13.99 16.27
N LYS A 117 6.46 -15.27 16.14
CA LYS A 117 7.14 -16.03 17.20
C LYS A 117 8.57 -15.56 17.44
N SER A 118 9.30 -15.26 16.36
CA SER A 118 10.73 -14.89 16.41
C SER A 118 10.99 -13.42 16.10
N CYS A 119 9.96 -12.58 15.85
CA CYS A 119 10.15 -11.15 15.69
C CYS A 119 8.92 -10.31 16.09
N PHE A 120 9.15 -9.26 16.89
CA PHE A 120 8.10 -8.35 17.39
C PHE A 120 8.62 -6.92 17.54
N MET A 121 7.71 -5.96 17.68
CA MET A 121 8.02 -4.54 17.85
C MET A 121 7.49 -4.00 19.18
N ARG A 122 8.21 -3.05 19.79
CA ARG A 122 7.80 -2.29 20.98
C ARG A 122 7.85 -0.79 20.68
N PRO A 123 6.74 -0.04 20.82
CA PRO A 123 5.37 -0.56 21.01
C PRO A 123 4.87 -1.32 19.76
N PRO A 124 3.89 -2.23 19.89
CA PRO A 124 3.31 -2.95 18.74
C PRO A 124 2.43 -2.05 17.85
N GLY A 125 1.92 -0.96 18.42
CA GLY A 125 1.16 0.09 17.75
C GLY A 125 1.01 1.29 18.69
N ALA A 126 0.69 2.46 18.14
CA ALA A 126 0.40 3.67 18.90
C ALA A 126 -0.42 4.65 18.05
N ILE A 127 -0.95 5.70 18.70
CA ILE A 127 -1.48 6.89 18.02
C ILE A 127 -0.36 7.93 17.94
N LEU A 128 -0.19 8.58 16.79
CA LEU A 128 0.71 9.71 16.59
C LEU A 128 -0.09 10.95 16.19
N SER A 129 0.11 12.06 16.90
CA SER A 129 -0.38 13.37 16.54
C SER A 129 0.31 13.94 15.28
N PRO A 130 -0.25 14.98 14.62
CA PRO A 130 0.35 15.56 13.42
C PRO A 130 1.79 16.05 13.64
N GLY A 131 2.75 15.51 12.87
CA GLY A 131 4.17 15.89 12.96
C GLY A 131 5.00 15.11 13.99
N GLU A 132 4.35 14.37 14.90
CA GLU A 132 4.99 13.56 15.95
C GLU A 132 5.83 12.41 15.39
N SER A 133 6.85 12.01 16.14
CA SER A 133 7.64 10.82 15.83
C SER A 133 8.00 10.01 17.05
N ILE A 134 7.91 8.68 16.92
CA ILE A 134 8.35 7.70 17.92
C ILE A 134 9.53 6.89 17.38
N ILE A 135 10.41 6.45 18.27
CA ILE A 135 11.39 5.39 17.96
C ILE A 135 10.83 4.08 18.50
N ALA A 136 10.51 3.15 17.61
CA ALA A 136 10.11 1.80 17.96
C ALA A 136 11.31 0.85 17.87
N THR A 137 11.41 -0.09 18.80
CA THR A 137 12.45 -1.13 18.78
C THR A 137 11.85 -2.43 18.23
N VAL A 138 12.46 -2.98 17.19
CA VAL A 138 12.13 -4.30 16.65
C VAL A 138 13.13 -5.30 17.20
N PHE A 139 12.63 -6.36 17.82
CA PHE A 139 13.40 -7.47 18.36
C PHE A 139 13.27 -8.67 17.43
N LYS A 140 14.36 -9.38 17.16
CA LYS A 140 14.37 -10.62 16.39
C LYS A 140 15.21 -11.68 17.12
N PHE A 141 14.69 -12.89 17.24
CA PHE A 141 15.49 -14.06 17.61
C PHE A 141 16.16 -14.63 16.36
N VAL A 142 17.46 -14.92 16.43
CA VAL A 142 18.20 -15.60 15.37
C VAL A 142 18.26 -17.08 15.70
N GLU A 143 17.60 -17.90 14.90
CA GLU A 143 17.63 -19.35 15.05
C GLU A 143 19.04 -19.88 14.78
N VAL A 144 19.48 -20.87 15.57
CA VAL A 144 20.76 -21.56 15.34
C VAL A 144 20.57 -22.50 14.13
N PRO A 145 21.45 -22.50 13.11
CA PRO A 145 21.39 -23.47 12.04
C PRO A 145 21.65 -24.88 12.56
N GLU A 146 20.74 -25.81 12.30
CA GLU A 146 20.85 -27.21 12.75
C GLU A 146 21.72 -28.08 11.81
N ASN A 147 22.11 -27.53 10.65
CA ASN A 147 22.93 -28.18 9.62
C ASN A 147 23.90 -27.16 8.99
N ASN A 148 24.90 -27.63 8.24
CA ASN A 148 25.99 -26.85 7.60
C ASN A 148 25.55 -25.86 6.48
N GLU A 149 24.29 -25.42 6.48
CA GLU A 149 23.77 -24.38 5.61
C GLU A 149 24.32 -23.01 6.03
N LYS A 150 24.93 -22.27 5.11
CA LYS A 150 25.48 -20.94 5.39
C LYS A 150 24.36 -19.97 5.79
N LEU A 151 24.38 -19.50 7.05
CA LEU A 151 23.53 -18.43 7.61
C LEU A 151 23.25 -17.26 6.65
N VAL A 152 24.26 -16.90 5.85
CA VAL A 152 24.23 -15.80 4.88
C VAL A 152 23.14 -15.96 3.81
N ASP A 153 22.76 -17.18 3.43
CA ASP A 153 21.69 -17.42 2.45
C ASP A 153 20.30 -17.55 3.08
N GLN A 154 20.24 -17.59 4.42
CA GLN A 154 19.06 -17.23 5.20
C GLN A 154 18.83 -15.70 5.18
N LYS A 155 18.87 -15.10 3.96
CA LYS A 155 18.40 -13.74 3.65
C LYS A 155 16.94 -13.64 4.08
N SER A 156 16.75 -13.25 5.33
CA SER A 156 15.54 -13.45 6.12
C SER A 156 14.29 -13.05 5.33
N ARG A 157 13.55 -14.06 4.86
CA ARG A 157 12.30 -13.91 4.08
C ARG A 157 11.19 -13.22 4.89
N VAL A 158 11.39 -13.03 6.19
CA VAL A 158 10.53 -12.26 7.09
C VAL A 158 10.30 -10.86 6.55
N LYS A 159 9.01 -10.52 6.37
CA LYS A 159 8.55 -9.19 5.99
C LYS A 159 7.86 -8.56 7.19
N PHE A 160 8.23 -7.32 7.49
CA PHE A 160 7.46 -6.48 8.42
C PHE A 160 6.61 -5.53 7.62
N LYS A 161 5.43 -5.21 8.14
CA LYS A 161 4.47 -4.34 7.53
C LYS A 161 4.03 -3.32 8.59
N ILE A 162 4.23 -2.04 8.31
CA ILE A 162 3.62 -0.97 9.09
C ILE A 162 2.32 -0.60 8.37
N MET A 163 1.20 -0.74 9.09
CA MET A 163 -0.13 -0.34 8.65
C MET A 163 -0.52 0.93 9.40
N SER A 164 -1.30 1.81 8.76
CA SER A 164 -1.81 3.03 9.39
C SER A 164 -3.31 3.20 9.21
N LEU A 165 -3.93 3.91 10.14
CA LEU A 165 -5.32 4.32 10.09
C LEU A 165 -5.42 5.78 10.53
N LYS A 166 -6.12 6.62 9.76
CA LYS A 166 -6.43 7.98 10.20
C LYS A 166 -7.53 7.91 11.26
N VAL A 167 -7.30 8.53 12.42
CA VAL A 167 -8.27 8.60 13.52
C VAL A 167 -8.77 10.03 13.73
N LYS A 168 -9.88 10.18 14.47
CA LYS A 168 -10.61 11.45 14.58
C LYS A 168 -9.96 12.50 15.51
N GLY A 169 -9.05 12.11 16.38
CA GLY A 169 -8.40 13.00 17.35
C GLY A 169 -7.37 12.27 18.21
N ALA A 170 -6.93 12.92 19.29
CA ALA A 170 -6.18 12.26 20.36
C ALA A 170 -7.10 11.21 21.03
N MET A 171 -6.57 10.00 21.19
CA MET A 171 -7.23 8.84 21.80
C MET A 171 -6.15 7.82 22.17
N ASP A 172 -6.51 6.85 23.00
CA ASP A 172 -5.66 5.69 23.25
C ASP A 172 -5.59 4.77 22.01
N TYR A 173 -4.57 3.92 21.96
CA TYR A 173 -4.41 2.96 20.89
C TYR A 173 -5.36 1.77 21.06
N VAL A 174 -6.35 1.68 20.17
CA VAL A 174 -7.35 0.60 20.11
C VAL A 174 -7.07 -0.27 18.86
N PRO A 175 -6.54 -1.50 19.01
CA PRO A 175 -6.23 -2.41 17.90
C PRO A 175 -7.42 -2.69 16.95
N GLU A 176 -8.61 -2.79 17.52
CA GLU A 176 -9.87 -3.23 16.88
C GLU A 176 -10.32 -2.28 15.77
N LEU A 177 -9.99 -0.98 15.89
CA LEU A 177 -10.27 0.05 14.88
C LEU A 177 -9.72 -0.29 13.49
N PHE A 178 -8.63 -1.06 13.41
CA PHE A 178 -8.05 -1.49 12.13
C PHE A 178 -8.87 -2.56 11.42
N ASP A 179 -9.69 -3.30 12.15
CA ASP A 179 -10.49 -4.38 11.61
C ASP A 179 -11.92 -3.88 11.34
N GLU A 180 -12.43 -2.95 12.18
CA GLU A 180 -13.63 -2.14 11.92
C GLU A 180 -13.49 -1.25 10.68
N LEU A 181 -12.38 -0.50 10.57
CA LEU A 181 -12.15 0.48 9.50
C LEU A 181 -11.18 -0.03 8.43
N LYS A 182 -11.16 -1.35 8.20
CA LYS A 182 -10.23 -2.06 7.30
C LYS A 182 -10.04 -1.40 5.92
N ASP A 183 -11.11 -0.87 5.31
CA ASP A 183 -11.08 -0.25 3.98
C ASP A 183 -10.39 1.13 3.97
N GLN A 184 -10.20 1.73 5.14
CA GLN A 184 -9.45 2.98 5.34
C GLN A 184 -8.00 2.73 5.79
N VAL A 185 -7.61 1.49 6.08
CA VAL A 185 -6.25 1.15 6.52
C VAL A 185 -5.30 1.22 5.32
N ALA A 186 -4.22 1.98 5.47
CA ALA A 186 -3.16 2.07 4.48
C ALA A 186 -2.00 1.14 4.85
N ILE A 187 -1.38 0.53 3.84
CA ILE A 187 -0.09 -0.15 3.98
C ILE A 187 0.99 0.91 3.76
N GLU A 188 1.60 1.39 4.84
CA GLU A 188 2.62 2.45 4.74
C GLU A 188 3.90 1.91 4.13
N GLN A 189 4.40 0.76 4.62
CA GLN A 189 5.66 0.19 4.15
C GLN A 189 5.76 -1.31 4.44
N ILE A 190 6.49 -2.03 3.59
CA ILE A 190 6.99 -3.37 3.87
C ILE A 190 8.52 -3.31 4.03
N LEU A 191 9.02 -3.59 5.23
CA LEU A 191 10.45 -3.61 5.54
C LEU A 191 11.01 -5.03 5.38
N ARG A 192 12.26 -5.12 4.91
CA ARG A 192 13.02 -6.38 4.84
C ARG A 192 14.04 -6.45 5.97
N VAL A 193 14.23 -7.63 6.56
CA VAL A 193 15.37 -7.90 7.45
C VAL A 193 16.64 -8.04 6.61
N VAL A 194 17.72 -7.41 7.06
CA VAL A 194 19.09 -7.67 6.61
C VAL A 194 19.91 -7.99 7.86
N PHE A 195 20.63 -9.10 7.82
CA PHE A 195 21.62 -9.42 8.85
C PHE A 195 22.97 -8.77 8.48
N LEU A 196 23.61 -8.16 9.47
CA LEU A 196 24.96 -7.63 9.39
C LEU A 196 25.95 -8.70 9.83
N ASP A 197 26.98 -8.88 9.02
CA ASP A 197 28.14 -9.72 9.33
C ASP A 197 29.06 -8.92 10.29
N PRO A 198 29.31 -9.40 11.54
CA PRO A 198 30.14 -8.66 12.50
C PRO A 198 31.56 -8.39 11.96
N GLU A 199 32.12 -9.33 11.18
CA GLU A 199 33.48 -9.26 10.61
C GLU A 199 33.61 -8.24 9.46
N ARG A 200 32.50 -7.61 9.03
CA ARG A 200 32.47 -6.59 7.95
C ARG A 200 32.04 -5.21 8.45
N SER A 201 32.02 -4.99 9.76
CA SER A 201 31.58 -3.73 10.36
C SER A 201 32.62 -2.60 10.19
N THR A 202 32.65 -1.98 9.01
CA THR A 202 33.25 -0.63 8.90
C THR A 202 32.42 0.36 9.74
N PRO A 203 33.06 1.31 10.44
CA PRO A 203 32.39 2.09 11.47
C PRO A 203 31.43 3.13 10.88
N VAL A 204 30.14 2.79 10.86
CA VAL A 204 29.06 3.76 10.68
C VAL A 204 28.42 3.96 12.05
N SER A 205 28.54 5.16 12.58
CA SER A 205 28.19 5.57 13.95
C SER A 205 26.82 5.06 14.40
N VAL A 206 26.84 4.07 15.30
CA VAL A 206 25.68 3.65 16.08
C VAL A 206 25.40 4.75 17.11
N VAL A 207 24.16 5.25 17.13
CA VAL A 207 23.73 6.18 18.17
C VAL A 207 23.28 5.34 19.37
N ASP A 208 24.19 5.11 20.31
CA ASP A 208 23.85 4.47 21.57
C ASP A 208 22.84 5.33 22.33
N VAL A 209 21.69 4.73 22.65
CA VAL A 209 20.70 5.32 23.55
C VAL A 209 21.01 4.78 24.95
N PRO A 210 21.50 5.60 25.88
CA PRO A 210 21.79 5.15 27.24
C PRO A 210 20.49 4.74 27.95
N LEU A 211 20.59 3.72 28.79
CA LEU A 211 19.54 3.37 29.75
C LEU A 211 19.68 4.28 30.98
N THR A 212 18.59 4.96 31.31
CA THR A 212 18.33 5.60 32.61
C THR A 212 16.98 5.13 33.11
#